data_AF-A0A4P5Y1H9-F1
#
_entry.id   AF-A0A4P5Y1H9-F1
#
_cell.length_a   1.000
_cell.length_b   1.000
_cell.length_c   1.000
_cell.angle_alpha   90.00
_cell.angle_beta   90.00
_cell.angle_gamma   90.00
#
_symmetry.space_group_name_H-M   'P 1'
#
loop_
_entity.id
_entity.type
_entity.pdbx_description
1 polymer ?
#
loop_
_entity_poly.entity_id
_entity_poly.type
_entity_poly.pdbx_seq_one_letter_code
_entity_poly.pdbx_strand_id
1 'polypeptide(L)' 'MAIALRTIVVPVSPTVQIAKVNHAWEYHLQAGAGVVMDSDPSKEYEETANKAAGLARALDLAESAFVAH' A
#
# COMPACT_ATOMS: atom_id res chain seq x y z
N MET A 1 -15.94 -11.65 10.64
CA MET A 1 -14.76 -10.79 10.86
C MET A 1 -13.71 -11.11 9.81
N ALA A 2 -12.88 -10.15 9.43
CA ALA A 2 -11.73 -10.32 8.53
C ALA A 2 -10.49 -9.65 9.13
N ILE A 3 -9.31 -10.20 8.81
CA ILE A 3 -8.03 -9.60 9.20
C ILE A 3 -7.71 -8.49 8.17
N ALA A 4 -7.31 -7.31 8.64
CA ALA A 4 -6.98 -6.16 7.80
C ALA A 4 -5.61 -6.27 7.08
N LEU A 5 -5.31 -7.44 6.52
CA LEU A 5 -4.19 -7.65 5.61
C LEU A 5 -4.62 -7.31 4.19
N ARG A 6 -3.66 -6.96 3.33
CA ARG A 6 -3.93 -6.52 1.96
C ARG A 6 -4.96 -5.39 1.87
N THR A 7 -4.93 -4.49 2.85
CA THR A 7 -5.85 -3.37 2.97
C THR A 7 -5.09 -2.07 2.68
N ILE A 8 -5.72 -1.16 1.95
CA ILE A 8 -5.18 0.18 1.67
C ILE A 8 -5.87 1.16 2.61
N VAL A 9 -5.10 1.98 3.32
CA VAL A 9 -5.64 3.08 4.13
C VAL A 9 -5.38 4.39 3.40
N VAL A 10 -6.46 5.16 3.19
CA VAL A 10 -6.41 6.49 2.56
C VAL A 10 -6.78 7.52 3.63
N PRO A 11 -5.80 8.24 4.21
CA PRO A 11 -6.11 9.28 5.18
C PRO A 11 -6.85 10.43 4.50
N VAL A 12 -8.08 10.66 4.95
CA VAL A 12 -8.94 11.77 4.48
C VAL A 12 -8.98 12.87 5.53
N SER A 13 -7.84 13.55 5.74
CA SER A 13 -7.82 14.77 6.54
C SER A 13 -8.07 15.98 5.61
N PRO A 14 -9.16 16.73 5.79
CA PRO A 14 -9.44 17.93 4.99
C PRO A 14 -8.29 18.94 5.05
N THR A 15 -7.64 19.05 6.22
CA THR A 15 -6.54 19.99 6.45
C THR A 15 -5.26 19.59 5.72
N VAL A 16 -4.96 18.29 5.62
CA VAL A 16 -3.77 17.78 4.91
C VAL A 16 -3.97 17.85 3.39
N GLN A 17 -5.20 17.65 2.90
CA GLN A 17 -5.53 17.79 1.49
C GLN A 17 -5.39 19.24 1.01
N ILE A 18 -5.72 20.23 1.86
CA ILE A 18 -5.52 21.66 1.56
C ILE A 18 -4.03 22.03 1.57
N ALA A 19 -3.19 21.35 2.36
CA ALA A 19 -1.76 21.61 2.45
C ALA A 19 -0.93 20.98 1.30
N LYS A 20 -1.45 19.96 0.61
CA LYS A 20 -0.80 19.39 -0.58
C LYS A 20 -1.08 20.27 -1.80
N VAL A 21 -0.10 21.11 -2.16
CA VAL A 21 -0.08 22.04 -3.31
C VAL A 21 -0.30 21.35 -4.67
N ASN A 22 -0.34 20.02 -4.71
CA ASN A 22 -0.32 19.20 -5.92
C ASN A 22 -1.43 18.12 -6.01
N HIS A 23 -2.51 18.20 -5.20
CA HIS A 23 -3.68 17.30 -5.30
C HIS A 23 -3.36 15.78 -5.26
N ALA A 24 -2.17 15.39 -4.82
CA ALA A 24 -1.73 13.99 -4.84
C ALA A 24 -2.34 13.21 -3.67
N TRP A 25 -3.01 12.10 -3.95
CA TRP A 25 -3.49 11.18 -2.92
C TRP A 25 -2.34 10.58 -2.13
N GLU A 26 -2.62 10.17 -0.89
CA GLU A 26 -1.69 9.43 -0.05
C GLU A 26 -2.31 8.06 0.26
N TYR A 27 -1.52 7.01 0.08
CA TYR A 27 -1.95 5.63 0.29
C TYR A 27 -0.97 4.95 1.23
N HIS A 28 -1.49 4.39 2.33
CA HIS A 28 -0.69 3.65 3.30
C HIS A 28 -0.92 2.15 3.09
N LEU A 29 0.18 1.43 2.86
CA LEU A 29 0.20 -0.02 2.64
C LEU A 29 1.06 -0.67 3.73
N GLN A 30 0.49 -1.62 4.47
CA GLN A 30 1.24 -2.41 5.44
C GLN A 30 1.28 -3.87 5.00
N ALA A 31 2.48 -4.44 5.00
CA ALA A 31 2.73 -5.85 4.75
C ALA A 31 3.71 -6.40 5.79
N GLY A 32 3.68 -7.72 5.97
CA GLY A 32 4.52 -8.43 6.92
C GLY A 32 4.75 -9.87 6.47
N ALA A 33 5.69 -10.54 7.11
CA ALA A 33 6.05 -11.93 6.87
C ALA A 33 6.05 -12.72 8.18
N GLY A 34 5.91 -14.04 8.08
CA GLY A 34 5.93 -14.94 9.23
C GLY A 34 7.34 -15.46 9.45
N VAL A 35 8.02 -14.98 10.48
CA VAL A 35 9.40 -15.41 10.77
C VAL A 35 9.40 -16.71 11.56
N VAL A 36 10.20 -17.67 11.10
CA VAL A 36 10.46 -18.96 11.77
C VAL A 36 11.97 -19.16 11.96
N MET A 37 12.37 -20.27 12.59
CA MET A 37 13.76 -20.50 13.00
C MET A 37 14.76 -20.50 11.83
N ASP A 38 14.35 -20.99 10.67
CA ASP A 38 15.13 -21.15 9.45
C ASP A 38 14.86 -20.05 8.41
N SER A 39 14.11 -19.01 8.78
CA SER A 39 13.85 -17.87 7.89
C SER A 39 15.13 -17.16 7.46
N ASP A 40 15.15 -16.75 6.19
CA ASP A 40 16.20 -15.92 5.62
C ASP A 40 15.71 -14.47 5.57
N PRO A 41 16.36 -13.51 6.27
CA PRO A 41 15.89 -12.13 6.33
C PRO A 41 15.69 -11.46 4.96
N SER A 42 16.51 -11.81 3.96
CA SER A 42 16.39 -11.25 2.61
C SER A 42 15.16 -11.81 1.89
N LYS A 43 14.86 -13.11 2.05
CA LYS A 43 13.65 -13.72 1.48
C LYS A 43 12.37 -13.20 2.14
N GLU A 44 12.36 -13.06 3.47
CA GLU A 44 11.20 -12.53 4.18
C GLU A 44 10.91 -11.06 3.78
N TYR A 45 11.96 -10.26 3.61
CA TYR A 45 11.82 -8.90 3.08
C TYR A 45 11.22 -8.91 1.68
N GLU A 46 11.75 -9.73 0.77
CA GLU A 46 11.22 -9.85 -0.60
C GLU A 46 9.74 -10.26 -0.58
N GLU A 47 9.35 -11.20 0.28
CA GLU A 47 7.95 -11.59 0.47
C GLU A 47 7.08 -10.40 0.92
N THR A 48 7.53 -9.61 1.91
CA THR A 48 6.78 -8.42 2.35
C THR A 48 6.63 -7.38 1.25
N ALA A 49 7.69 -7.13 0.49
CA ALA A 49 7.69 -6.19 -0.62
C ALA A 49 6.73 -6.67 -1.72
N ASN A 50 6.75 -7.95 -2.07
CA ASN A 50 5.86 -8.53 -3.08
C ASN A 50 4.38 -8.47 -2.66
N LYS A 51 4.07 -8.70 -1.38
CA LYS A 51 2.70 -8.53 -0.85
C LYS A 51 2.21 -7.09 -0.95
N ALA A 52 3.06 -6.12 -0.63
CA ALA A 52 2.72 -4.69 -0.74
C ALA A 52 2.60 -4.25 -2.22
N ALA A 53 3.51 -4.74 -3.08
CA ALA A 53 3.54 -4.42 -4.51
C ALA A 53 2.23 -4.81 -5.21
N GLY A 54 1.58 -5.90 -4.81
CA GLY A 54 0.26 -6.27 -5.34
C GLY A 54 -0.81 -5.19 -5.15
N LEU A 55 -0.83 -4.51 -3.99
CA LEU A 55 -1.74 -3.38 -3.76
C LEU A 55 -1.30 -2.12 -4.49
N ALA A 56 0.00 -1.83 -4.52
CA ALA A 56 0.53 -0.69 -5.28
C ALA A 56 0.15 -0.80 -6.76
N ARG A 57 0.28 -1.99 -7.36
CA ARG A 57 -0.14 -2.24 -8.75
C ARG A 57 -1.64 -2.05 -8.97
N ALA A 58 -2.47 -2.34 -7.97
CA ALA A 58 -3.90 -2.08 -8.04
C ALA A 58 -4.21 -0.57 -8.02
N LEU A 59 -3.44 0.22 -7.26
CA LEU A 59 -3.53 1.69 -7.28
C LEU A 59 -3.11 2.24 -8.64
N ASP A 60 -1.96 1.81 -9.19
CA ASP A 60 -1.49 2.25 -10.51
C ASP A 60 -2.56 2.00 -11.59
N LEU A 61 -3.18 0.81 -11.55
CA LEU A 61 -4.25 0.46 -12.49
C LEU A 61 -5.47 1.36 -12.30
N ALA A 62 -5.90 1.61 -11.07
CA ALA A 62 -7.04 2.48 -10.79
C ALA A 62 -6.77 3.93 -11.23
N GLU A 63 -5.60 4.49 -10.93
CA GLU A 63 -5.22 5.83 -11.38
C GLU A 63 -5.22 5.93 -12.90
N SER A 64 -4.64 4.93 -13.60
CA SER A 64 -4.64 4.89 -15.07
C SER A 64 -6.04 4.79 -15.67
N ALA A 65 -6.98 4.12 -15.00
CA ALA A 65 -8.34 3.92 -15.50
C ALA A 65 -9.26 5.14 -15.27
N PHE A 66 -9.00 5.95 -14.23
CA PHE A 66 -9.93 6.99 -13.78
C PHE A 66 -9.39 8.43 -13.83
N VAL A 67 -8.06 8.65 -13.92
CA VAL A 67 -7.47 10.00 -14.01
C VAL A 67 -7.19 10.42 -15.45
N ALA A 68 -7.13 9.48 -16.39
CA ALA A 68 -6.89 9.74 -17.82
C ALA A 68 -8.13 10.12 -18.65
N HIS A 69 -9.28 10.40 -18.01
CA HIS A 69 -10.53 10.80 -18.67
C HIS A 69 -11.14 12.06 -18.07
#